data_AF-A0A2G6TY79-F1
#
_entry.id   AF-A0A2G6TY79-F1
#
_cell.length_a   1.000
_cell.length_b   1.000
_cell.length_c   1.000
_cell.angle_alpha   90.00
_cell.angle_beta   90.00
_cell.angle_gamma   90.00
#
_symmetry.space_group_name_H-M   'P 1'
#
loop_
_entity.id
_entity.type
_entity.pdbx_description
1 polymer ?
#
loop_
_entity_poly.entity_id
_entity_poly.type
_entity_poly.pdbx_seq_one_letter_code
_entity_poly.pdbx_strand_id
1 'polypeptide(L)'
;MQANPRLGTIVRLSDASGVSKGVVERMTKAETNTGVDHLAGIARAFQIPIWALLSEEFDPLSGVGTSPWPFEDITPQQFAALPDRRKGMIEAKAMDVYQEWEASKKDGAP
;
A
#
# COMPACT_ATOMS: atom_id res chain seq x y z
N MET A 1 28.74 -10.71 15.15
CA MET A 1 27.88 -11.30 14.11
C MET A 1 26.66 -10.40 13.94
N GLN A 2 26.56 -9.62 12.87
CA GLN A 2 25.32 -8.90 12.56
C GLN A 2 24.30 -9.88 11.99
N ALA A 3 23.12 -9.96 12.60
CA ALA A 3 22.02 -10.78 12.09
C ALA A 3 21.59 -10.23 10.72
N ASN A 4 21.43 -11.10 9.72
CA ASN A 4 20.98 -10.69 8.40
C ASN A 4 19.52 -10.18 8.49
N PRO A 5 19.26 -8.88 8.26
CA PRO A 5 17.94 -8.30 8.45
C PRO A 5 16.87 -8.93 7.54
N ARG A 6 17.26 -9.43 6.36
CA ARG A 6 16.34 -10.12 5.43
C ARG A 6 15.79 -11.42 6.01
N LEU A 7 16.61 -12.17 6.74
CA LEU A 7 16.18 -13.41 7.39
C LEU A 7 15.14 -13.13 8.49
N GLY A 8 15.29 -12.03 9.23
CA GLY A 8 14.29 -11.58 10.21
C GLY A 8 12.94 -11.25 9.58
N THR A 9 12.95 -10.60 8.42
CA THR A 9 11.71 -10.24 7.70
C THR A 9 11.01 -11.44 7.09
N ILE A 10 11.73 -12.41 6.53
CA ILE A 10 11.14 -13.65 5.98
C ILE A 10 10.46 -14.47 7.09
N VAL A 11 11.06 -14.55 8.27
CA VAL A 11 10.45 -15.24 9.42
C VAL A 11 9.14 -14.55 9.81
N ARG A 12 9.15 -13.22 9.96
CA ARG A 12 7.93 -12.46 10.31
C ARG A 12 6.82 -12.59 9.26
N LEU A 13 7.18 -12.58 7.98
CA LEU A 13 6.24 -12.78 6.87
C LEU A 13 5.65 -14.20 6.89
N SER A 14 6.46 -15.22 7.19
CA SER A 14 6.03 -16.61 7.31
C SER A 14 5.02 -16.78 8.45
N ASP A 15 5.32 -16.22 9.62
CA ASP A 15 4.44 -16.26 10.78
C ASP A 15 3.12 -15.52 10.53
N ALA A 16 3.17 -14.37 9.84
CA ALA A 16 2.00 -13.54 9.53
C ALA A 16 1.05 -14.15 8.49
N SER A 17 1.61 -14.81 7.48
CA SER A 17 0.86 -15.37 6.35
C SER A 17 0.38 -16.80 6.59
N GLY A 18 0.94 -17.48 7.60
CA GLY A 18 0.72 -18.91 7.84
C GLY A 18 1.34 -19.81 6.77
N VAL A 19 2.19 -19.27 5.89
CA VAL A 19 2.89 -20.04 4.84
C VAL A 19 4.36 -20.26 5.21
N SER A 20 4.95 -21.35 4.68
CA SER A 20 6.35 -21.67 4.98
C SER A 20 7.32 -20.65 4.42
N LYS A 21 8.51 -20.53 5.02
CA LYS A 21 9.56 -19.58 4.59
C LYS A 21 9.91 -19.70 3.12
N GLY A 22 9.98 -20.92 2.59
CA GLY A 22 10.25 -21.16 1.16
C GLY A 22 9.12 -20.69 0.24
N VAL A 23 7.86 -20.68 0.72
CA VAL A 23 6.75 -20.08 -0.03
C VAL A 23 6.87 -18.55 0.01
N VAL A 24 7.15 -17.96 1.17
CA VAL A 24 7.40 -16.52 1.30
C VAL A 24 8.54 -16.05 0.39
N GLU A 25 9.64 -16.78 0.30
CA GLU A 25 10.75 -16.45 -0.60
C GLU A 25 10.31 -16.41 -2.07
N ARG A 26 9.49 -17.36 -2.49
CA ARG A 26 8.92 -17.38 -3.84
C ARG A 26 7.90 -16.25 -4.07
N MET A 27 7.12 -15.91 -3.04
CA MET A 27 6.21 -14.76 -3.06
C MET A 27 6.99 -13.45 -3.25
N THR A 28 8.10 -13.25 -2.53
CA THR A 28 8.95 -12.05 -2.67
C THR A 28 9.65 -11.94 -4.02
N LYS A 29 9.74 -13.04 -4.77
CA LYS A 29 10.28 -13.08 -6.14
C LYS A 29 9.19 -13.07 -7.22
N ALA A 30 7.92 -12.91 -6.83
CA ALA A 30 6.77 -13.02 -7.72
C ALA A 30 6.67 -14.35 -8.49
N GLU A 31 7.26 -15.43 -7.97
CA GLU A 31 7.26 -16.76 -8.60
C GLU A 31 5.97 -17.55 -8.33
N THR A 32 5.15 -17.09 -7.37
CA THR A 32 3.91 -17.78 -6.96
C THR A 32 2.77 -16.80 -6.77
N ASN A 33 1.61 -17.12 -7.36
CA ASN A 33 0.40 -16.34 -7.17
C ASN A 33 -0.15 -16.58 -5.75
N THR A 34 -0.32 -15.52 -4.98
CA THR A 34 -0.67 -15.60 -3.55
C THR A 34 -2.15 -15.34 -3.36
N GLY A 35 -2.85 -16.23 -2.65
CA GLY A 35 -4.25 -16.04 -2.29
C GLY A 35 -4.48 -14.79 -1.42
N VAL A 36 -5.61 -14.12 -1.61
CA VAL A 36 -5.99 -12.89 -0.91
C VAL A 36 -5.97 -13.05 0.61
N ASP A 37 -6.30 -14.23 1.14
CA ASP A 37 -6.30 -14.51 2.58
C ASP A 37 -4.90 -14.42 3.20
N HIS A 38 -3.87 -14.87 2.49
CA HIS A 38 -2.48 -14.77 2.95
C HIS A 38 -1.98 -13.33 2.91
N LEU A 39 -2.36 -12.57 1.89
CA LEU A 39 -2.06 -11.14 1.79
C LEU A 39 -2.75 -10.35 2.92
N ALA A 40 -3.98 -10.71 3.28
CA ALA A 40 -4.68 -10.11 4.42
C ALA A 40 -3.98 -10.40 5.76
N GLY A 41 -3.44 -11.61 5.94
CA GLY A 41 -2.64 -11.97 7.12
C GLY A 41 -1.38 -11.12 7.25
N ILE A 42 -0.64 -10.95 6.14
CA ILE A 42 0.55 -10.09 6.07
C ILE A 42 0.17 -8.63 6.35
N ALA A 43 -0.86 -8.11 5.68
CA ALA A 43 -1.31 -6.74 5.85
C ALA A 43 -1.61 -6.39 7.32
N ARG A 44 -2.34 -7.28 8.02
CA ARG A 44 -2.65 -7.11 9.44
C ARG A 44 -1.40 -7.14 10.33
N ALA A 45 -0.51 -8.11 10.12
CA ALA A 45 0.68 -8.26 10.96
C ALA A 45 1.68 -7.10 10.83
N PHE A 46 1.71 -6.47 9.67
CA PHE A 46 2.56 -5.31 9.38
C PHE A 46 1.83 -3.97 9.56
N GLN A 47 0.54 -3.99 9.95
CA GLN A 47 -0.31 -2.81 10.11
C GLN A 47 -0.35 -1.92 8.86
N ILE A 48 -0.36 -2.55 7.69
CA ILE A 48 -0.46 -1.89 6.39
C ILE A 48 -1.79 -2.23 5.73
N PRO A 49 -2.32 -1.35 4.88
CA PRO A 49 -3.48 -1.70 4.08
C PRO A 49 -3.12 -2.75 3.03
N ILE A 50 -4.03 -3.69 2.75
CA ILE A 50 -3.77 -4.80 1.83
C ILE A 50 -3.40 -4.34 0.41
N TRP A 51 -3.94 -3.20 -0.04
CA TRP A 51 -3.59 -2.62 -1.34
C TRP A 51 -2.11 -2.23 -1.43
N ALA A 52 -1.45 -1.92 -0.31
CA ALA A 52 -0.04 -1.60 -0.30
C ALA A 52 0.79 -2.82 -0.75
N LEU A 53 0.40 -4.04 -0.37
CA LEU A 53 1.07 -5.27 -0.83
C LEU A 53 0.90 -5.56 -2.32
N LEU A 54 -0.03 -4.87 -2.98
CA LEU A 54 -0.31 -5.01 -4.41
C LEU A 54 0.32 -3.89 -5.25
N SER A 55 0.93 -2.89 -4.60
CA SER A 55 1.57 -1.77 -5.28
C SER A 55 3.00 -2.12 -5.67
N GLU A 56 3.38 -1.85 -6.91
CA GLU A 56 4.77 -1.98 -7.38
C GLU A 56 5.73 -1.01 -6.67
N GLU A 57 5.18 0.07 -6.08
CA GLU A 57 5.94 1.08 -5.35
C GLU A 57 6.19 0.69 -3.88
N PHE A 58 5.55 -0.37 -3.40
CA PHE A 58 5.68 -0.83 -2.03
C PHE A 58 6.68 -1.98 -1.96
N ASP A 59 7.90 -1.68 -1.52
CA ASP A 59 8.84 -2.72 -1.12
C ASP A 59 8.66 -3.04 0.39
N PRO A 60 8.10 -4.21 0.75
CA PRO A 60 7.92 -4.61 2.14
C PRO A 60 9.25 -4.75 2.91
N LEU A 61 10.40 -4.77 2.23
CA LEU A 61 11.73 -4.81 2.82
C LEU A 61 12.30 -3.43 3.16
N SER A 62 11.83 -2.37 2.53
CA SER A 62 12.21 -0.98 2.85
C SER A 62 11.26 -0.29 3.83
N GLY A 63 10.25 -1.03 4.31
CA GLY A 63 9.20 -0.48 5.15
C GLY A 63 8.22 0.34 4.32
N VAL A 64 7.09 0.70 4.93
CA VAL A 64 6.14 1.64 4.30
C VAL A 64 6.93 2.92 4.01
N GLY A 65 7.37 3.10 2.78
CA GLY A 65 7.48 4.43 2.22
C GLY A 65 6.10 4.99 2.40
N THR A 66 5.90 5.78 3.45
CA THR A 66 4.70 6.55 3.65
C THR A 66 4.54 7.31 2.34
N SER A 67 3.65 6.85 1.46
CA SER A 67 3.14 7.74 0.43
C SER A 67 2.74 8.98 1.21
N PRO A 68 3.45 10.10 1.03
CA PRO A 68 3.31 11.23 1.92
C PRO A 68 1.86 11.61 1.85
N TRP A 69 1.24 11.65 3.03
CA TRP A 69 -0.15 12.00 3.15
C TRP A 69 -0.43 13.24 2.27
N PRO A 70 -1.35 13.15 1.28
CA PRO A 70 -1.33 14.04 0.14
C PRO A 70 -1.90 15.44 0.44
N PHE A 71 -2.35 15.66 1.69
CA PHE A 71 -2.93 16.91 2.11
C PHE A 71 -2.03 17.58 3.15
N GLU A 72 -1.51 18.76 2.83
CA GLU A 72 -0.62 19.51 3.71
C GLU A 72 -1.35 20.06 4.96
N ASP A 73 -2.63 20.41 4.81
CA ASP A 73 -3.38 21.16 5.83
C ASP A 73 -4.23 20.32 6.78
N ILE A 74 -4.41 19.03 6.49
CA ILE A 74 -5.21 18.13 7.31
C ILE A 74 -4.38 16.90 7.63
N THR A 75 -4.41 16.42 8.86
CA THR A 75 -3.74 15.15 9.20
C THR A 75 -4.62 13.94 8.84
N PRO A 76 -4.05 12.73 8.65
CA PRO A 76 -4.84 11.51 8.43
C PRO A 76 -5.93 11.29 9.48
N GLN A 77 -5.64 11.56 10.75
CA GLN A 77 -6.58 11.40 11.87
C GLN A 77 -7.73 12.39 11.78
N GLN A 78 -7.45 13.64 11.42
CA GLN A 78 -8.48 14.67 11.23
C GLN A 78 -9.38 14.33 10.04
N PHE A 79 -8.82 13.83 8.94
CA PHE A 79 -9.61 13.37 7.80
C PHE A 79 -10.50 12.18 8.17
N ALA A 80 -9.96 11.19 8.89
CA ALA A 80 -10.73 10.03 9.34
C ALA A 80 -11.91 10.42 10.25
N ALA A 81 -11.76 11.48 11.05
CA ALA A 81 -12.80 12.01 11.92
C ALA A 81 -13.88 12.85 11.19
N LEU A 82 -13.69 13.17 9.91
CA LEU A 82 -14.70 13.91 9.14
C LEU A 82 -16.00 13.08 8.96
N PRO A 83 -17.17 13.73 8.96
CA PRO A 83 -18.41 13.09 8.53
C PRO A 83 -18.33 12.63 7.08
N ASP A 84 -18.97 11.51 6.75
CA ASP A 84 -18.88 10.89 5.41
C ASP A 84 -19.27 11.85 4.28
N ARG A 85 -20.28 12.70 4.50
CA ARG A 85 -20.68 13.75 3.55
C ARG A 85 -19.51 14.70 3.21
N ARG A 86 -18.68 15.05 4.18
CA ARG A 86 -17.53 15.96 3.99
C ARG A 86 -16.37 15.25 3.29
N LYS A 87 -16.14 13.97 3.60
CA LYS A 87 -15.16 13.14 2.89
C LYS A 87 -15.52 13.03 1.40
N GLY A 88 -16.79 12.72 1.10
CA GLY A 88 -17.28 12.64 -0.27
C GLY A 88 -17.14 13.94 -1.07
N MET A 89 -17.23 15.11 -0.43
CA MET A 89 -16.96 16.39 -1.10
C MET A 89 -15.48 16.58 -1.47
N ILE A 90 -14.57 16.14 -0.60
CA ILE A 90 -13.13 16.20 -0.86
C ILE A 90 -12.77 15.23 -2.00
N GLU A 91 -13.30 14.02 -1.95
CA GLU A 91 -13.11 13.00 -2.99
C GLU A 91 -13.67 13.45 -4.36
N ALA A 92 -14.87 14.05 -4.38
CA ALA A 92 -15.45 14.59 -5.60
C ALA A 92 -14.57 15.69 -6.21
N LYS A 93 -14.07 16.63 -5.39
CA LYS A 93 -13.21 17.70 -5.90
C LYS A 93 -11.87 17.17 -6.40
N ALA A 94 -11.29 16.18 -5.74
CA ALA A 94 -10.07 15.52 -6.21
C ALA A 94 -10.30 14.83 -7.57
N MET A 95 -11.46 14.20 -7.75
CA MET A 95 -11.85 13.57 -9.02
C MET A 95 -12.01 14.61 -10.14
N ASP A 96 -12.67 15.75 -9.86
CA ASP A 96 -12.84 16.83 -10.84
C ASP A 96 -11.48 17.36 -11.33
N VAL A 97 -10.55 17.63 -10.41
CA VAL A 97 -9.20 18.12 -10.74
C VAL A 97 -8.43 17.09 -11.58
N TYR A 98 -8.57 15.79 -11.25
CA TYR A 98 -7.96 14.73 -12.02
C TYR A 98 -8.52 14.65 -13.45
N GLN A 99 -9.85 14.77 -13.60
CA GLN A 99 -10.50 14.77 -14.92
C GLN A 99 -10.11 16.00 -15.77
N GLU A 100 -10.04 17.18 -15.15
CA GLU A 100 -9.56 18.41 -15.80
C GLU A 100 -8.12 18.24 -16.31
N TRP A 101 -7.24 17.65 -15.50
CA TRP A 101 -5.86 17.37 -15.89
C TRP A 101 -5.77 16.33 -17.02
N GLU A 102 -6.53 15.23 -16.95
CA GLU A 102 -6.61 14.22 -18.02
C GLU A 102 -7.13 14.84 -19.33
N ALA A 103 -8.10 15.74 -19.26
CA ALA A 103 -8.59 16.48 -20.43
C ALA A 103 -7.51 17.40 -21.01
N SER A 104 -6.77 18.13 -20.16
CA SER A 104 -5.69 19.03 -20.61
C SER A 104 -4.55 18.32 -21.34
N LYS A 105 -4.34 17.04 -21.03
CA LYS A 105 -3.35 16.19 -21.73
C LYS A 105 -3.82 15.75 -23.11
N LYS A 106 -5.13 15.60 -23.32
CA LYS A 106 -5.69 15.21 -24.62
C LYS A 106 -5.68 16.37 -25.61
N ASP A 107 -5.82 17.60 -25.12
CA ASP A 107 -5.77 18.82 -25.93
C ASP A 107 -4.34 19.26 -26.29
N GLY A 108 -3.32 18.60 -25.74
CA GLY A 108 -1.89 18.86 -25.98
C GLY A 108 -1.19 17.87 -26.92
N ALA A 109 -1.92 16.95 -27.57
CA ALA A 109 -1.33 16.05 -28.56
C ALA A 109 -1.24 16.76 -29.93
N PRO A 110 -0.05 16.85 -30.57
CA PRO A 110 0.04 17.20 -31.99
C PRO A 110 -0.56 16.10 -32.88
#